data_AF-A0A2N1NMH8-F1
#
_entry.id   AF-A0A2N1NMH8-F1
#
_cell.length_a   1.000
_cell.length_b   1.000
_cell.length_c   1.000
_cell.angle_alpha   90.00
_cell.angle_beta   90.00
_cell.angle_gamma   90.00
#
_symmetry.space_group_name_H-M   'P 1'
#
loop_
_entity.id
_entity.type
_entity.pdbx_description
1 polymer ?
#
loop_
_entity_poly.entity_id
_entity_poly.type
_entity_poly.pdbx_seq_one_letter_code
_entity_poly.pdbx_strand_id
1 'polypeptide(L)'
;MSKTSFIIAIFALVSLIFVGLTQSTPLVPLEKRFSGTGAVAYCDFGGKVTGRFTWTNIPGNKCRVMGQFNTGLESPDVKEYSFFLEDDKETKVHDLTEEIASQIHINPPGASPFQCDFPFSLTSVKEVTGLCFVVKHKGTTLSKGIIMGV
;
A
#
# COMPACT_ATOMS: atom_id res chain seq x y z
N MET A 1 -8.27 36.06 -54.04
CA MET A 1 -8.55 36.09 -52.59
C MET A 1 -8.39 37.53 -52.12
N SER A 2 -9.40 38.12 -51.46
CA SER A 2 -9.27 39.49 -50.95
C SER A 2 -8.36 39.51 -49.71
N LYS A 3 -7.70 40.65 -49.44
CA LYS A 3 -6.87 40.83 -48.23
C LYS A 3 -7.63 40.47 -46.95
N THR A 4 -8.94 40.75 -46.92
CA THR A 4 -9.85 40.42 -45.82
C THR A 4 -10.02 38.91 -45.64
N SER A 5 -10.17 38.15 -46.72
CA SER A 5 -10.27 36.68 -46.66
C SER A 5 -8.98 36.01 -46.18
N PHE A 6 -7.82 36.59 -46.50
CA PHE A 6 -6.52 36.09 -46.05
C PHE A 6 -6.30 36.33 -44.55
N ILE A 7 -6.70 37.49 -44.04
CA ILE A 7 -6.60 37.83 -42.62
C ILE A 7 -7.48 36.91 -41.77
N ILE A 8 -8.73 36.65 -42.20
CA ILE A 8 -9.64 35.76 -41.47
C ILE A 8 -9.10 34.33 -41.42
N ALA A 9 -8.49 33.84 -42.51
CA ALA A 9 -7.87 32.52 -42.55
C ALA A 9 -6.68 32.39 -41.57
N ILE A 10 -5.87 33.45 -41.44
CA ILE A 10 -4.76 33.47 -40.47
C ILE A 10 -5.29 33.46 -39.03
N PHE A 11 -6.31 34.27 -38.72
CA PHE A 11 -6.90 34.26 -37.38
C PHE A 11 -7.49 32.90 -37.02
N ALA A 12 -8.21 32.25 -37.94
CA ALA A 12 -8.74 30.91 -37.73
C ALA A 12 -7.63 29.87 -37.48
N LEU A 13 -6.53 29.93 -38.26
CA LEU A 13 -5.40 29.03 -38.10
C LEU A 13 -4.71 29.22 -36.74
N VAL A 14 -4.49 30.46 -36.33
CA VAL A 14 -3.90 30.78 -35.01
C VAL A 14 -4.81 30.31 -33.89
N SER A 15 -6.13 30.52 -33.97
CA SER A 15 -7.07 30.02 -32.97
C SER A 15 -7.05 28.50 -32.83
N LEU A 16 -6.97 27.76 -33.95
CA LEU A 16 -6.88 26.30 -33.91
C LEU A 16 -5.57 25.80 -33.27
N ILE A 17 -4.46 26.50 -33.50
CA ILE A 17 -3.16 26.19 -32.86
C ILE A 17 -3.24 26.42 -31.34
N PHE A 18 -3.86 27.52 -30.88
CA PHE A 18 -4.03 27.80 -29.45
C PHE A 18 -4.94 26.77 -28.75
N VAL A 19 -5.99 26.28 -29.41
CA VAL A 19 -6.84 25.19 -28.87
C VAL A 19 -6.05 23.89 -28.75
N GLY A 20 -5.19 23.56 -29.73
CA GLY A 20 -4.34 22.37 -29.69
C GLY A 20 -3.23 22.42 -28.61
N LEU A 21 -2.69 23.61 -28.31
CA LEU A 21 -1.63 23.79 -27.30
C LEU A 21 -2.16 23.82 -25.86
N THR A 22 -3.43 24.20 -25.65
CA THR A 22 -4.04 24.29 -24.30
C THR A 22 -4.67 22.99 -23.82
N GLN A 23 -4.89 21.99 -24.70
CA GLN A 23 -5.26 20.63 -24.30
C GLN A 23 -4.04 19.78 -23.96
N SER A 24 -3.29 20.19 -22.94
CA SER A 24 -2.37 19.28 -22.24
C SER A 24 -3.15 18.46 -21.20
N THR A 25 -4.19 17.75 -21.63
CA THR A 25 -4.64 16.56 -20.87
C THR A 25 -3.46 15.61 -20.85
N PRO A 26 -2.93 15.20 -19.68
CA PRO A 26 -1.71 14.41 -19.68
C PRO A 26 -2.03 13.07 -20.34
N LEU A 27 -1.43 12.83 -21.51
CA LEU A 27 -1.62 11.68 -22.41
C LEU A 27 -1.21 10.33 -21.80
N VAL A 28 -0.94 10.28 -20.50
CA VAL A 28 -0.80 9.01 -19.80
C VAL A 28 -2.21 8.49 -19.55
N PRO A 29 -2.64 7.39 -20.21
CA PRO A 29 -3.91 6.75 -19.95
C PRO A 29 -4.06 6.55 -18.44
N LEU A 30 -5.27 6.72 -17.90
CA LEU A 30 -5.53 6.46 -16.48
C LEU A 30 -4.94 5.10 -16.07
N GLU A 31 -5.11 4.08 -16.91
CA GLU A 31 -4.53 2.74 -16.75
C GLU A 31 -3.01 2.71 -16.55
N LYS A 32 -2.24 3.59 -17.20
CA LYS A 32 -0.78 3.69 -16.99
C LYS A 32 -0.40 4.46 -15.73
N ARG A 33 -1.27 5.34 -15.20
CA ARG A 33 -1.06 5.99 -13.89
C ARG A 33 -1.36 5.04 -12.74
N PHE A 34 -2.20 4.04 -12.99
CA PHE A 34 -2.66 3.05 -12.03
C PHE A 34 -2.15 1.63 -12.35
N SER A 35 -1.15 1.46 -13.21
CA SER A 35 -0.66 0.14 -13.59
C SER A 35 -0.06 -0.56 -12.36
N GLY A 36 -0.85 -1.41 -11.72
CA GLY A 36 -0.55 -2.06 -10.44
C GLY A 36 -1.07 -1.35 -9.18
N THR A 37 -1.64 -0.14 -9.28
CA THR A 37 -2.34 0.53 -8.17
C THR A 37 -3.70 -0.14 -7.94
N GLY A 38 -4.03 -0.43 -6.68
CA GLY A 38 -5.22 -1.21 -6.34
C GLY A 38 -5.01 -2.73 -6.38
N ALA A 39 -3.79 -3.21 -6.66
CA ALA A 39 -3.45 -4.58 -6.29
C ALA A 39 -3.58 -4.73 -4.77
N VAL A 40 -4.20 -5.82 -4.35
CA VAL A 40 -4.48 -6.11 -2.94
C VAL A 40 -3.94 -7.48 -2.59
N ALA A 41 -3.34 -7.59 -1.41
CA ALA A 41 -3.13 -8.86 -0.75
C ALA A 41 -3.62 -8.78 0.69
N TYR A 42 -3.92 -9.92 1.30
CA TYR A 42 -4.36 -9.99 2.68
C TYR A 42 -3.73 -11.17 3.40
N CYS A 43 -3.64 -11.09 4.72
CA CYS A 43 -3.39 -12.25 5.55
C CYS A 43 -4.42 -12.31 6.68
N ASP A 44 -4.81 -13.53 6.99
CA ASP A 44 -5.64 -13.84 8.15
C ASP A 44 -4.77 -14.53 9.20
N PHE A 45 -4.87 -14.05 10.43
CA PHE A 45 -4.35 -14.73 11.60
C PHE A 45 -5.46 -15.61 12.18
N GLY A 46 -5.20 -16.92 12.27
CA GLY A 46 -6.13 -17.90 12.84
C GLY A 46 -5.55 -18.72 13.99
N GLY A 47 -4.36 -18.35 14.50
CA GLY A 47 -3.67 -19.05 15.58
C GLY A 47 -4.02 -18.49 16.96
N LYS A 48 -3.01 -18.40 17.85
CA LYS A 48 -3.18 -17.79 19.18
C LYS A 48 -3.62 -16.33 19.10
N VAL A 49 -3.13 -15.62 18.10
CA VAL A 49 -3.60 -14.30 17.70
C VAL A 49 -4.57 -14.45 16.54
N THR A 50 -5.64 -13.67 16.55
CA THR A 50 -6.57 -13.56 15.41
C THR A 50 -6.62 -12.14 14.88
N GLY A 51 -6.99 -11.98 13.61
CA GLY A 51 -7.03 -10.68 12.97
C GLY A 51 -6.88 -10.77 11.46
N ARG A 52 -7.00 -9.62 10.79
CA ARG A 52 -6.80 -9.51 9.33
C ARG A 52 -5.98 -8.28 9.02
N PHE A 53 -5.07 -8.45 8.07
CA PHE A 53 -4.24 -7.38 7.53
C PHE A 53 -4.35 -7.37 6.02
N THR A 54 -4.26 -6.20 5.43
CA THR A 54 -4.41 -5.97 3.99
C THR A 54 -3.33 -5.02 3.52
N TRP A 55 -2.65 -5.42 2.45
CA TRP A 55 -1.65 -4.65 1.74
C TRP A 55 -2.30 -4.14 0.45
N THR A 56 -2.19 -2.85 0.19
CA THR A 56 -2.76 -2.22 -1.01
C THR A 56 -1.72 -1.33 -1.66
N ASN A 57 -1.52 -1.52 -2.97
CA ASN A 57 -0.72 -0.59 -3.75
C ASN A 57 -1.42 0.77 -3.85
N ILE A 58 -0.78 1.81 -3.34
CA ILE A 58 -1.23 3.20 -3.45
C ILE A 58 -0.33 3.98 -4.42
N PRO A 59 -0.77 5.14 -4.96
CA PRO A 59 0.04 5.93 -5.87
C PRO A 59 1.43 6.28 -5.30
N GLY A 60 2.44 6.33 -6.17
CA GLY A 60 3.81 6.70 -5.82
C GLY A 60 4.72 5.54 -5.41
N ASN A 61 4.46 4.32 -5.91
CA ASN A 61 5.23 3.10 -5.62
C ASN A 61 5.32 2.80 -4.13
N LYS A 62 4.17 2.85 -3.46
CA LYS A 62 4.04 2.61 -2.02
C LYS A 62 3.00 1.54 -1.77
N CYS A 63 3.19 0.83 -0.66
CA CYS A 63 2.22 -0.10 -0.13
C CYS A 63 1.63 0.45 1.17
N ARG A 64 0.30 0.48 1.25
CA ARG A 64 -0.45 0.75 2.48
C ARG A 64 -0.78 -0.56 3.16
N VAL A 65 -0.52 -0.64 4.46
CA VAL A 65 -0.97 -1.74 5.31
C VAL A 65 -2.09 -1.24 6.20
N MET A 66 -3.18 -1.98 6.22
CA MET A 66 -4.32 -1.76 7.10
C MET A 66 -4.64 -3.05 7.81
N GLY A 67 -5.03 -2.98 9.07
CA GLY A 67 -5.42 -4.20 9.76
C GLY A 67 -5.77 -4.00 11.21
N GLN A 68 -6.12 -5.12 11.84
CA GLN A 68 -6.42 -5.19 13.25
C GLN A 68 -6.12 -6.60 13.77
N PHE A 69 -5.55 -6.67 14.97
CA PHE A 69 -5.59 -7.88 15.79
C PHE A 69 -6.86 -7.88 16.63
N ASN A 70 -7.66 -8.94 16.52
CA ASN A 70 -8.94 -9.05 17.21
C ASN A 70 -8.77 -9.67 18.61
N THR A 71 -7.89 -10.68 18.74
CA THR A 71 -7.62 -11.39 19.99
C THR A 71 -6.16 -11.88 20.07
N GLY A 72 -5.73 -12.36 21.24
CA GLY A 72 -4.44 -13.03 21.46
C GLY A 72 -3.27 -12.14 21.87
N LEU A 73 -3.47 -10.82 21.95
CA LEU A 73 -2.51 -9.88 22.53
C LEU A 73 -2.79 -9.74 24.03
N GLU A 74 -1.86 -10.23 24.85
CA GLU A 74 -2.02 -10.29 26.31
C GLU A 74 -1.48 -9.05 27.05
N SER A 75 -0.58 -8.29 26.43
CA SER A 75 0.11 -7.14 27.03
C SER A 75 -0.24 -5.85 26.27
N PRO A 76 -0.52 -4.74 26.96
CA PRO A 76 -0.72 -3.45 26.30
C PRO A 76 0.61 -2.80 25.85
N ASP A 77 1.76 -3.29 26.33
CA ASP A 77 3.06 -2.74 25.95
C ASP A 77 3.51 -3.29 24.60
N VAL A 78 3.41 -2.44 23.57
CA VAL A 78 3.81 -2.77 22.20
C VAL A 78 5.28 -3.16 22.06
N LYS A 79 6.16 -2.70 22.96
CA LYS A 79 7.60 -3.03 22.93
C LYS A 79 7.88 -4.50 23.24
N GLU A 80 6.92 -5.20 23.83
CA GLU A 80 7.03 -6.64 24.06
C GLU A 80 6.77 -7.46 22.79
N TYR A 81 6.30 -6.83 21.71
CA TYR A 81 5.95 -7.47 20.45
C TYR A 81 6.96 -7.16 19.35
N SER A 82 7.09 -8.09 18.41
CA SER A 82 7.76 -7.84 17.14
C SER A 82 6.92 -8.33 15.96
N PHE A 83 7.04 -7.59 14.86
CA PHE A 83 6.21 -7.71 13.67
C PHE A 83 7.12 -7.75 12.45
N PHE A 84 7.11 -8.83 11.67
CA PHE A 84 8.03 -8.96 10.53
C PHE A 84 7.53 -9.98 9.51
N LEU A 85 8.10 -9.93 8.32
CA LEU A 85 7.81 -10.85 7.22
C LEU A 85 8.91 -11.91 7.11
N GLU A 86 8.52 -13.17 6.97
CA GLU A 86 9.41 -14.31 6.70
C GLU A 86 9.13 -14.90 5.31
N ASP A 87 10.16 -15.44 4.66
CA ASP A 87 10.02 -16.27 3.46
C ASP A 87 9.65 -17.72 3.79
N ASP A 88 9.57 -18.58 2.78
CA ASP A 88 9.26 -20.01 2.90
C ASP A 88 10.34 -20.82 3.65
N LYS A 89 11.51 -20.22 3.89
CA LYS A 89 12.63 -20.79 4.65
C LYS A 89 12.73 -20.21 6.06
N GLU A 90 11.70 -19.49 6.52
CA GLU A 90 11.66 -18.80 7.80
C GLU A 90 12.76 -17.72 7.97
N THR A 91 13.29 -17.22 6.85
CA THR A 91 14.26 -16.12 6.86
C THR A 91 13.50 -14.81 6.97
N LYS A 92 13.83 -13.97 7.96
CA LYS A 92 13.27 -12.62 8.08
C LYS A 92 13.68 -11.79 6.86
N VAL A 93 12.71 -11.37 6.07
CA VAL A 93 12.90 -10.54 4.86
C VAL A 93 12.70 -9.06 5.17
N HIS A 94 11.67 -8.73 5.94
CA HIS A 94 11.34 -7.36 6.33
C HIS A 94 11.02 -7.28 7.82
N ASP A 95 11.71 -6.40 8.55
CA ASP A 95 11.29 -6.02 9.90
C ASP A 95 10.31 -4.85 9.81
N LEU A 96 9.13 -4.99 10.40
CA LEU A 96 8.07 -3.98 10.39
C LEU A 96 7.80 -3.45 11.81
N THR A 97 8.64 -3.85 12.78
CA THR A 97 8.36 -3.67 14.20
C THR A 97 8.28 -2.21 14.56
N GLU A 98 9.21 -1.38 14.10
CA GLU A 98 9.27 0.04 14.45
C GLU A 98 8.06 0.80 13.88
N GLU A 99 7.73 0.57 12.61
CA GLU A 99 6.65 1.26 11.91
C GLU A 99 5.29 0.88 12.50
N ILE A 100 5.07 -0.39 12.80
CA ILE A 100 3.83 -0.84 13.45
C ILE A 100 3.79 -0.35 14.89
N ALA A 101 4.88 -0.47 15.66
CA ALA A 101 4.91 -0.07 17.06
C ALA A 101 4.68 1.43 17.27
N SER A 102 5.05 2.27 16.30
CA SER A 102 4.82 3.71 16.36
C SER A 102 3.36 4.12 16.24
N GLN A 103 2.47 3.24 15.74
CA GLN A 103 1.10 3.57 15.37
C GLN A 103 0.04 2.66 16.01
N ILE A 104 0.38 1.40 16.27
CA ILE A 104 -0.57 0.44 16.83
C ILE A 104 -0.87 0.78 18.29
N HIS A 105 -2.15 0.66 18.65
CA HIS A 105 -2.60 0.79 20.01
C HIS A 105 -3.21 -0.55 20.46
N ILE A 106 -2.50 -1.25 21.35
CA ILE A 106 -2.89 -2.57 21.85
C ILE A 106 -3.83 -2.39 23.04
N ASN A 107 -5.04 -2.92 22.90
CA ASN A 107 -6.07 -2.98 23.93
C ASN A 107 -6.43 -4.45 24.12
N PRO A 108 -5.73 -5.17 25.01
CA PRO A 108 -5.95 -6.60 25.20
C PRO A 108 -7.44 -6.95 25.32
N PRO A 109 -7.92 -8.00 24.64
CA PRO A 109 -7.12 -9.06 24.01
C PRO A 109 -6.64 -8.73 22.58
N GLY A 110 -6.92 -7.55 22.04
CA GLY A 110 -6.62 -7.19 20.65
C GLY A 110 -5.91 -5.84 20.51
N ALA A 111 -6.11 -5.19 19.36
CA ALA A 111 -5.62 -3.84 19.10
C ALA A 111 -6.72 -3.03 18.40
N SER A 112 -6.61 -1.71 18.45
CA SER A 112 -7.41 -0.84 17.58
C SER A 112 -7.03 -1.05 16.11
N PRO A 113 -7.95 -0.81 15.15
CA PRO A 113 -7.58 -0.73 13.74
C PRO A 113 -6.45 0.26 13.52
N PHE A 114 -5.46 -0.10 12.71
CA PHE A 114 -4.39 0.81 12.31
C PHE A 114 -4.19 0.80 10.80
N GLN A 115 -3.58 1.87 10.31
CA GLN A 115 -3.19 2.05 8.91
C GLN A 115 -1.83 2.73 8.88
N CYS A 116 -0.90 2.18 8.09
CA CYS A 116 0.37 2.83 7.82
C CYS A 116 0.73 2.73 6.34
N ASP A 117 1.31 3.80 5.80
CA ASP A 117 1.91 3.80 4.48
C ASP A 117 3.38 3.48 4.67
N PHE A 118 3.83 2.27 4.28
CA PHE A 118 5.24 1.93 4.41
C PHE A 118 6.06 2.73 3.41
N PRO A 119 6.96 3.61 3.88
CA PRO A 119 7.82 4.33 2.98
C PRO A 119 9.14 3.54 2.85
N PHE A 120 9.55 3.27 1.61
CA PHE A 120 10.90 2.90 1.17
C PHE A 120 11.30 1.42 1.03
N SER A 121 10.74 0.45 1.77
CA SER A 121 11.16 -0.97 1.64
C SER A 121 10.12 -1.90 1.00
N LEU A 122 8.84 -1.51 1.00
CA LEU A 122 7.73 -2.27 0.40
C LEU A 122 7.05 -1.42 -0.68
N THR A 123 7.53 -1.56 -1.91
CA THR A 123 7.08 -0.71 -3.03
C THR A 123 5.88 -1.30 -3.77
N SER A 124 5.59 -2.58 -3.57
CA SER A 124 4.47 -3.27 -4.21
C SER A 124 3.97 -4.48 -3.41
N VAL A 125 2.65 -4.74 -3.48
CA VAL A 125 2.00 -5.97 -3.02
C VAL A 125 2.69 -7.23 -3.55
N LYS A 126 3.24 -7.20 -4.77
CA LYS A 126 3.95 -8.33 -5.35
C LYS A 126 5.15 -8.78 -4.51
N GLU A 127 5.79 -7.86 -3.80
CA GLU A 127 6.99 -8.15 -2.98
C GLU A 127 6.64 -8.88 -1.68
N VAL A 128 5.39 -8.75 -1.21
CA VAL A 128 4.94 -9.36 0.04
C VAL A 128 4.05 -10.58 -0.16
N THR A 129 3.42 -10.74 -1.33
CA THR A 129 2.60 -11.91 -1.63
C THR A 129 3.42 -13.20 -1.54
N GLY A 130 2.92 -14.16 -0.77
CA GLY A 130 3.58 -15.43 -0.48
C GLY A 130 4.46 -15.41 0.77
N LEU A 131 4.81 -14.23 1.31
CA LEU A 131 5.50 -14.13 2.59
C LEU A 131 4.55 -14.41 3.76
N CYS A 132 5.12 -14.80 4.90
CA CYS A 132 4.40 -14.97 6.16
C CYS A 132 4.54 -13.71 7.01
N PHE A 133 3.42 -13.11 7.40
CA PHE A 133 3.43 -12.08 8.43
C PHE A 133 3.44 -12.73 9.82
N VAL A 134 4.48 -12.43 10.61
CA VAL A 134 4.76 -13.07 11.89
C VAL A 134 4.63 -12.06 13.03
N VAL A 135 3.97 -12.51 14.11
CA VAL A 135 3.88 -11.78 15.38
C VAL A 135 4.54 -12.59 16.48
N LYS A 136 5.50 -11.99 17.19
CA LYS A 136 6.09 -12.56 18.39
C LYS A 136 5.77 -11.73 19.62
N HIS A 137 5.75 -12.37 20.78
CA HIS A 137 5.72 -11.73 22.10
C HIS A 137 6.92 -12.24 22.90
N LYS A 138 7.79 -11.33 23.33
CA LYS A 138 9.04 -11.64 24.07
C LYS A 138 9.90 -12.73 23.41
N GLY A 139 9.93 -12.73 22.08
CA GLY A 139 10.70 -13.69 21.27
C GLY A 139 9.96 -14.99 20.91
N THR A 140 8.80 -15.27 21.52
CA THR A 140 7.98 -16.43 21.20
C THR A 140 6.97 -16.10 20.11
N THR A 141 6.91 -16.90 19.04
CA THR A 141 5.89 -16.76 17.98
C THR A 141 4.50 -17.00 18.54
N LEU A 142 3.63 -16.00 18.42
CA LEU A 142 2.21 -16.11 18.74
C LEU A 142 1.42 -16.66 17.56
N SER A 143 1.65 -16.09 16.37
CA SER A 143 0.96 -16.53 15.16
C SER A 143 1.70 -16.08 13.90
N LYS A 144 1.42 -16.77 12.80
CA LYS A 144 1.86 -16.45 11.44
C LYS A 144 0.63 -16.44 10.53
N GLY A 145 0.60 -15.56 9.54
CA GLY A 145 -0.42 -15.55 8.48
C GLY A 145 0.24 -15.38 7.11
N ILE A 146 -0.06 -16.28 6.17
CA ILE A 146 0.44 -16.17 4.79
C ILE A 146 -0.28 -15.01 4.10
N ILE A 147 0.47 -14.17 3.39
CA ILE A 147 -0.04 -13.07 2.60
C ILE A 147 -0.49 -13.59 1.23
N MET A 148 -1.79 -13.58 0.99
CA MET A 148 -2.45 -14.07 -0.22
C MET A 148 -2.83 -12.90 -1.11
N GLY A 149 -2.45 -12.95 -2.39
CA GLY A 149 -2.93 -12.01 -3.40
C GLY A 149 -4.43 -12.21 -3.69
N VAL A 150 -5.11 -11.12 -4.05
CA VAL A 150 -6.51 -11.11 -4.52
C VAL A 150 -6.55 -11.18 -6.04
#